data_AF-A0A972RYN5-F1
#
_entry.id   AF-A0A972RYN5-F1
#
_cell.length_a   1.000
_cell.length_b   1.000
_cell.length_c   1.000
_cell.angle_alpha   90.00
_cell.angle_beta   90.00
_cell.angle_gamma   90.00
#
_symmetry.space_group_name_H-M   'P 1'
#
loop_
_entity.id
_entity.type
_entity.pdbx_description
1 polymer ?
#
loop_
_entity_poly.entity_id
_entity_poly.type
_entity_poly.pdbx_seq_one_letter_code
_entity_poly.pdbx_strand_id
1 'polypeptide(L)'
;MKKLISFLKDFSSEKGFDFFIYEDKKEVWITGNNHGIKFDLLVRPIKNRYIKIIYETPSERIPVLFDNEEKAIKRIEKFFIKKEKAEIPEAYSIIEEKLNVEM
;
A
#
# COMPACT_ATOMS: atom_id res chain seq x y z
N MET A 1 -4.73 -15.76 11.46
CA MET A 1 -4.14 -15.27 10.20
C MET A 1 -4.86 -15.70 8.93
N LYS A 2 -5.74 -16.70 8.97
CA LYS A 2 -6.32 -17.30 7.76
C LYS A 2 -7.20 -16.30 6.98
N LYS A 3 -8.02 -15.50 7.67
CA LYS A 3 -8.92 -14.51 7.05
C LYS A 3 -8.13 -13.44 6.32
N LEU A 4 -7.09 -12.88 6.95
CA LEU A 4 -6.23 -11.88 6.32
C LEU A 4 -5.46 -12.43 5.12
N ILE A 5 -4.91 -13.65 5.20
CA ILE A 5 -4.19 -14.25 4.05
C ILE A 5 -5.12 -14.44 2.86
N SER A 6 -6.34 -14.95 3.08
CA SER A 6 -7.35 -15.10 2.02
C SER A 6 -7.68 -13.75 1.39
N PHE A 7 -8.00 -12.75 2.23
CA PHE A 7 -8.26 -11.39 1.78
C PHE A 7 -7.11 -10.83 0.93
N LEU A 8 -5.86 -11.00 1.37
CA LEU A 8 -4.69 -10.46 0.67
C LEU A 8 -4.45 -11.14 -0.67
N LYS A 9 -4.72 -12.44 -0.77
CA LYS A 9 -4.65 -13.18 -2.04
C LYS A 9 -5.70 -12.67 -3.02
N ASP A 10 -6.95 -12.55 -2.58
CA ASP A 10 -8.06 -12.05 -3.41
C ASP A 10 -7.81 -10.60 -3.84
N PHE A 11 -7.39 -9.75 -2.89
CA PHE A 11 -7.05 -8.35 -3.12
C PHE A 11 -5.91 -8.18 -4.14
N SER A 12 -4.84 -8.97 -4.01
CA SER A 12 -3.70 -8.90 -4.94
C SER A 12 -4.12 -9.34 -6.34
N SER A 13 -4.94 -10.40 -6.43
CA SER A 13 -5.48 -10.87 -7.70
C SER A 13 -6.39 -9.83 -8.37
N GLU A 14 -7.26 -9.14 -7.61
CA GLU A 14 -8.13 -8.10 -8.14
C GLU A 14 -7.34 -6.90 -8.67
N LYS A 15 -6.27 -6.51 -7.97
CA LYS A 15 -5.46 -5.34 -8.32
C LYS A 15 -4.31 -5.65 -9.29
N GLY A 16 -4.07 -6.92 -9.61
CA GLY A 16 -2.95 -7.34 -10.45
C GLY A 16 -1.59 -7.13 -9.77
N PHE A 17 -1.53 -7.31 -8.45
CA PHE A 17 -0.28 -7.26 -7.68
C PHE A 17 0.32 -8.65 -7.53
N ASP A 18 1.64 -8.71 -7.45
CA ASP A 18 2.36 -9.95 -7.17
C ASP A 18 2.19 -10.31 -5.69
N PHE A 19 1.91 -11.58 -5.42
CA PHE A 19 1.64 -12.11 -4.08
C PHE A 19 2.57 -13.28 -3.78
N PHE A 20 3.25 -13.21 -2.64
CA PHE A 20 4.15 -14.26 -2.15
C PHE A 20 3.79 -14.64 -0.71
N ILE A 21 3.85 -15.93 -0.42
CA ILE A 21 3.68 -16.46 0.93
C ILE A 21 4.90 -17.26 1.33
N TYR A 22 5.45 -16.94 2.50
CA TYR A 22 6.48 -17.72 3.15
C TYR A 22 5.85 -18.51 4.29
N GLU A 23 5.50 -19.76 4.01
CA GLU A 23 4.63 -20.59 4.85
C GLU A 23 5.19 -20.80 6.26
N ASP A 24 6.50 -21.04 6.38
CA ASP A 24 7.19 -21.30 7.65
C ASP A 24 6.98 -20.19 8.68
N LYS A 25 6.95 -18.92 8.22
CA LYS A 25 6.74 -17.75 9.09
C LYS A 25 5.34 -17.18 8.99
N LYS A 26 4.46 -17.77 8.16
CA LYS A 26 3.14 -17.23 7.82
C LYS A 26 3.23 -15.76 7.42
N GLU A 27 4.27 -15.45 6.67
CA GLU A 27 4.61 -14.12 6.22
C GLU A 27 4.11 -13.94 4.78
N VAL A 28 3.45 -12.82 4.53
CA VAL A 28 2.91 -12.46 3.22
C VAL A 28 3.61 -11.21 2.72
N TRP A 29 4.02 -11.26 1.46
CA TRP A 29 4.56 -10.14 0.72
C TRP A 29 3.67 -9.86 -0.47
N ILE A 30 3.36 -8.58 -0.69
CA ILE A 30 2.69 -8.10 -1.89
C ILE A 30 3.53 -6.97 -2.46
N THR A 31 3.79 -7.00 -3.76
CA THR A 31 4.50 -5.93 -4.45
C THR A 31 3.77 -5.54 -5.73
N GLY A 32 3.93 -4.29 -6.15
CA GLY A 32 3.28 -3.81 -7.36
C GLY A 32 3.40 -2.31 -7.55
N ASN A 33 2.57 -1.78 -8.44
CA ASN A 33 2.44 -0.34 -8.66
C ASN A 33 1.04 0.11 -8.24
N ASN A 34 0.97 1.04 -7.31
CA ASN A 34 -0.27 1.66 -6.87
C ASN A 34 -0.24 3.14 -7.27
N HIS A 35 -1.11 3.55 -8.19
CA HIS A 35 -1.16 4.93 -8.72
C HIS A 35 0.18 5.44 -9.29
N GLY A 36 0.92 4.58 -9.99
CA GLY A 36 2.23 4.93 -10.57
C GLY A 36 3.40 4.93 -9.59
N ILE A 37 3.15 4.59 -8.31
CA ILE A 37 4.18 4.48 -7.28
C ILE A 37 4.40 3.00 -6.96
N LYS A 38 5.65 2.55 -7.06
CA LYS A 38 6.05 1.21 -6.62
C LYS A 38 5.82 1.07 -5.11
N PHE A 39 5.34 -0.08 -4.68
CA PHE A 39 5.18 -0.36 -3.27
C PHE A 39 5.53 -1.82 -2.93
N ASP A 40 5.92 -2.02 -1.68
CA ASP A 40 6.00 -3.33 -1.03
C ASP A 40 5.12 -3.33 0.22
N LEU A 41 4.37 -4.41 0.42
CA LEU A 41 3.54 -4.64 1.58
C LEU A 41 3.93 -5.97 2.23
N LEU A 42 4.46 -5.88 3.44
CA LEU A 42 4.78 -7.02 4.29
C LEU A 42 3.70 -7.18 5.37
N VAL A 43 3.18 -8.39 5.52
CA VAL A 43 2.25 -8.76 6.60
C VAL A 43 2.74 -10.02 7.29
N ARG A 44 2.96 -9.97 8.61
CA ARG A 44 3.43 -11.13 9.38
C ARG A 44 2.88 -11.17 10.80
N PRO A 45 2.66 -12.36 11.39
CA PRO A 45 2.32 -12.49 12.79
C PRO A 45 3.51 -12.15 13.70
N ILE A 46 3.23 -11.63 14.89
CA ILE A 46 4.21 -11.36 15.95
C ILE A 46 3.68 -11.97 17.25
N LYS A 47 4.50 -12.84 17.87
CA LYS A 47 4.21 -13.50 19.16
C LYS A 47 2.79 -14.12 19.24
N ASN A 48 2.30 -14.66 18.12
CA ASN A 48 0.96 -15.26 17.95
C ASN A 48 -0.25 -14.38 18.32
N ARG A 49 -0.05 -13.11 18.68
CA ARG A 49 -1.12 -12.20 19.12
C ARG A 49 -1.27 -11.00 18.21
N TYR A 50 -0.18 -10.53 17.64
CA TYR A 50 -0.19 -9.29 16.87
C TYR A 50 0.10 -9.56 15.40
N ILE A 51 -0.26 -8.60 14.57
CA ILE A 51 -0.05 -8.60 13.13
C ILE A 51 0.75 -7.36 12.82
N LYS A 52 1.97 -7.54 12.33
CA LYS A 52 2.79 -6.45 11.83
C LYS A 52 2.50 -6.26 10.35
N ILE A 53 2.23 -5.03 9.97
CA ILE A 53 2.15 -4.57 8.59
C ILE A 53 3.29 -3.60 8.36
N ILE A 54 3.97 -3.71 7.23
CA ILE A 54 4.89 -2.68 6.74
C ILE A 54 4.46 -2.36 5.31
N TYR A 55 4.05 -1.11 5.08
CA TYR A 55 3.82 -0.59 3.73
C TYR A 55 4.99 0.33 3.38
N GLU A 56 5.62 0.08 2.25
CA GLU A 56 6.84 0.76 1.84
C GLU A 56 6.69 1.24 0.40
N THR A 57 7.10 2.47 0.14
CA THR A 57 7.24 3.08 -1.18
C THR A 57 8.65 3.68 -1.27
N PRO A 58 9.10 4.16 -2.44
CA PRO A 58 10.40 4.85 -2.54
C PRO A 58 10.56 6.06 -1.61
N SER A 59 9.44 6.68 -1.19
CA SER A 59 9.45 7.90 -0.38
C SER A 59 9.07 7.67 1.08
N GLU A 60 8.43 6.56 1.43
CA GLU A 60 7.84 6.37 2.74
C GLU A 60 7.89 4.91 3.20
N ARG A 61 8.09 4.69 4.50
CA ARG A 61 7.98 3.38 5.15
C ARG A 61 7.10 3.47 6.39
N ILE A 62 5.98 2.76 6.38
CA ILE A 62 4.94 2.82 7.41
C ILE A 62 4.82 1.45 8.11
N PRO A 63 5.52 1.24 9.24
CA PRO A 63 5.31 0.06 10.08
C PRO A 63 4.13 0.28 11.04
N VAL A 64 3.21 -0.68 11.10
CA VAL A 64 2.06 -0.66 12.02
C VAL A 64 1.83 -2.04 12.64
N LEU A 65 1.34 -2.08 13.87
CA LEU A 65 1.03 -3.30 14.60
C LEU A 65 -0.46 -3.33 14.98
N PHE A 66 -1.10 -4.48 14.77
CA PHE A 66 -2.51 -4.69 15.08
C PHE A 66 -2.69 -5.87 16.03
N ASP A 67 -3.69 -5.80 16.89
CA ASP A 67 -4.08 -6.86 17.83
C ASP A 67 -5.12 -7.83 17.24
N ASN A 68 -5.65 -7.55 16.04
CA ASN A 68 -6.58 -8.43 15.33
C ASN A 68 -6.58 -8.21 13.81
N GLU A 69 -7.13 -9.20 13.08
CA GLU A 69 -7.13 -9.23 11.61
C GLU A 69 -8.02 -8.15 10.99
N GLU A 70 -9.11 -7.77 11.63
CA GLU A 70 -10.07 -6.82 11.05
C GLU A 70 -9.52 -5.39 10.99
N LYS A 71 -8.82 -4.97 12.05
CA LYS A 71 -8.12 -3.67 12.05
C LYS A 71 -6.98 -3.66 11.02
N ALA A 72 -6.27 -4.78 10.87
CA ALA A 72 -5.24 -4.95 9.86
C ALA A 72 -5.81 -4.80 8.43
N ILE A 73 -6.90 -5.51 8.11
CA ILE A 73 -7.60 -5.42 6.81
C ILE A 73 -8.00 -3.98 6.51
N LYS A 74 -8.70 -3.32 7.45
CA LYS A 74 -9.14 -1.92 7.30
C LYS A 74 -7.98 -0.96 7.05
N ARG A 75 -6.81 -1.21 7.64
CA ARG A 75 -5.62 -0.38 7.38
C ARG A 75 -5.08 -0.61 5.97
N ILE A 76 -5.03 -1.86 5.52
CA ILE A 76 -4.55 -2.22 4.19
C ILE A 76 -5.41 -1.53 3.14
N GLU A 77 -6.74 -1.65 3.22
CA GLU A 77 -7.65 -0.95 2.30
C GLU A 77 -7.35 0.55 2.22
N LYS A 78 -7.10 1.20 3.35
CA LYS A 78 -6.74 2.63 3.40
C LYS A 78 -5.43 2.99 2.70
N PHE A 79 -4.46 2.08 2.55
CA PHE A 79 -3.26 2.36 1.76
C PHE A 79 -3.54 2.45 0.25
N PHE A 80 -4.62 1.80 -0.21
CA PHE A 80 -4.93 1.67 -1.64
C PHE A 80 -6.18 2.44 -2.07
N ILE A 81 -6.92 3.05 -1.13
CA ILE A 81 -7.92 4.07 -1.48
C ILE A 81 -7.19 5.27 -2.07
N LYS A 82 -7.58 5.68 -3.28
CA LYS A 82 -7.08 6.89 -3.96
C LYS A 82 -6.96 8.05 -2.96
N LYS A 83 -5.73 8.54 -2.76
CA LYS A 83 -5.55 9.95 -2.41
C LYS A 83 -5.96 10.74 -3.65
N GLU A 84 -7.22 11.11 -3.75
CA GLU A 84 -7.60 12.20 -4.65
C GLU A 84 -6.77 13.42 -4.25
N LYS A 85 -5.98 13.89 -5.21
CA LYS A 85 -5.12 15.09 -5.16
C LYS A 85 -3.95 15.01 -4.16
N ALA A 86 -2.82 14.50 -4.63
CA ALA A 86 -1.62 15.32 -4.45
C ALA A 86 -1.87 16.56 -5.32
N GLU A 87 -2.29 17.66 -4.70
CA GLU A 87 -2.33 18.96 -5.35
C GLU A 87 -0.98 19.16 -6.02
N ILE A 88 -0.99 19.29 -7.35
CA ILE A 88 0.13 19.91 -8.04
C ILE A 88 0.27 21.27 -7.35
N PRO A 89 1.42 21.61 -6.74
CA PRO A 89 1.60 22.93 -6.16
C PRO A 89 1.22 23.96 -7.21
N GLU A 90 0.33 24.90 -6.87
CA GLU A 90 -0.16 25.99 -7.73
C GLU A 90 0.97 26.75 -8.47
N ALA A 91 2.19 26.65 -7.94
CA ALA A 91 3.41 27.12 -8.58
C ALA A 91 3.68 26.54 -9.98
N TYR A 92 3.25 25.31 -10.28
CA TYR A 92 3.49 24.69 -11.60
C TYR A 92 2.42 25.04 -12.65
N SER A 93 1.18 25.34 -12.24
CA SER A 93 0.14 25.80 -13.17
C SER A 93 0.40 27.21 -13.71
N ILE A 94 1.03 28.08 -12.90
CA ILE A 94 1.41 29.43 -13.32
C ILE A 94 2.52 29.42 -14.38
N ILE A 95 3.37 28.38 -14.39
CA ILE A 95 4.48 28.26 -15.35
C ILE A 95 3.96 27.85 -16.73
N GLU A 96 2.98 26.94 -16.81
CA GLU A 96 2.39 26.51 -18.09
C GLU A 96 1.57 27.64 -18.76
N GLU A 97 0.85 28.45 -17.99
CA GLU A 97 0.15 29.63 -18.55
C GLU A 97 1.12 30.67 -19.10
N LYS A 98 2.26 30.92 -18.44
CA LYS A 98 3.24 31.91 -18.93
C LYS A 98 3.99 31.43 -20.17
N LEU A 99 4.28 30.13 -20.27
CA LEU A 99 4.96 29.57 -21.45
C LEU A 99 4.07 29.52 -22.69
N ASN A 100 2.75 29.39 -22.53
CA ASN A 100 1.80 29.42 -23.67
C ASN A 100 1.40 30.82 -24.13
N VAL A 101 1.74 31.87 -23.37
CA VAL A 101 1.45 33.27 -23.76
C VAL A 101 2.64 33.91 -24.49
N GLU A 102 3.83 33.30 -24.42
CA GLU A 102 5.06 33.77 -25.09
C GLU A 102 5.35 33.09 -26.46
N MET A 103 4.43 32.29 -27.01
CA MET A 103 4.51 31.78 -28.40
C MET A 103 3.63 32.57 -29.37
#